data_AF-A0A7V1BX59-F1
#
_entry.id   AF-A0A7V1BX59-F1
#
_cell.length_a   1.000
_cell.length_b   1.000
_cell.length_c   1.000
_cell.angle_alpha   90.00
_cell.angle_beta   90.00
_cell.angle_gamma   90.00
#
_symmetry.space_group_name_H-M   'P 1'
#
loop_
_entity.id
_entity.type
_entity.pdbx_description
1 polymer ?
#
loop_
_entity_poly.entity_id
_entity_poly.type
_entity_poly.pdbx_seq_one_letter_code
_entity_poly.pdbx_strand_id
1 'polypeptide(L)' 'MRKLPFVNDQIYHVFNRGVDKRDIFMDEQDYFRFIHNLFEFNDE' A
#
# COMPACT_ATOMS: atom_id res chain seq x y z
N MET A 1 -11.17 2.19 -14.06
CA MET A 1 -9.90 1.77 -14.66
C MET A 1 -8.97 2.99 -14.77
N ARG A 2 -7.68 2.88 -14.43
CA ARG A 2 -6.76 4.04 -14.45
C ARG A 2 -6.56 4.51 -15.90
N LYS A 3 -6.63 5.83 -16.14
CA LYS A 3 -6.49 6.41 -17.50
C LYS A 3 -5.04 6.42 -17.99
N LEU A 4 -4.08 6.54 -17.07
CA LEU A 4 -2.65 6.58 -17.40
C LEU A 4 -2.03 5.20 -17.14
N PRO A 5 -1.24 4.63 -18.06
CA PRO A 5 -0.51 3.39 -17.81
C PRO A 5 0.60 3.61 -16.79
N PHE A 6 1.03 2.56 -16.09
CA PHE A 6 2.27 2.62 -15.32
C PHE A 6 3.44 2.51 -16.31
N VAL A 7 4.44 3.37 -16.11
CA VAL A 7 5.67 3.45 -16.90
C VAL A 7 6.85 3.24 -15.95
N ASN A 8 7.85 2.49 -16.42
CA ASN A 8 9.08 2.20 -15.69
C ASN A 8 9.87 3.48 -15.37
N ASP A 9 10.71 3.42 -14.33
CA ASP A 9 11.59 4.51 -13.89
C ASP A 9 10.88 5.81 -13.48
N GLN A 10 9.61 5.70 -13.06
CA GLN A 10 8.81 6.83 -12.58
C GLN A 10 8.40 6.64 -11.13
N ILE A 11 8.22 7.75 -10.41
CA ILE A 11 7.79 7.78 -9.01
C ILE A 11 6.29 8.04 -8.96
N TYR A 12 5.57 7.25 -8.16
CA TYR A 12 4.13 7.36 -7.99
C TYR A 12 3.76 7.52 -6.52
N HIS A 13 2.73 8.32 -6.22
CA HIS A 13 2.12 8.35 -4.91
C HIS A 13 1.14 7.19 -4.75
N VAL A 14 1.39 6.35 -3.76
CA VAL A 14 0.48 5.25 -3.37
C VAL A 14 -0.22 5.64 -2.08
N PHE A 15 -1.53 5.42 -2.02
CA PHE A 15 -2.33 5.59 -0.82
C PHE A 15 -3.21 4.35 -0.62
N ASN A 16 -3.32 3.90 0.63
CA ASN A 16 -4.17 2.76 0.98
C ASN A 16 -5.56 3.26 1.39
N ARG A 17 -6.62 2.60 0.89
CA ARG A 17 -8.00 2.86 1.28
C ARG A 17 -8.72 1.54 1.50
N GLY A 18 -9.36 1.38 2.65
CA GLY A 18 -10.17 0.21 2.94
C GLY A 18 -11.37 0.09 2.00
N VAL A 19 -11.72 -1.15 1.65
CA VAL A 19 -12.95 -1.45 0.90
C VAL A 19 -14.13 -0.87 1.69
N ASP A 20 -15.02 -0.18 0.99
CA ASP A 20 -16.15 0.54 1.60
C ASP A 20 -15.76 1.61 2.63
N LYS A 21 -14.55 2.18 2.53
CA LYS A 21 -14.00 3.16 3.49
C LYS A 21 -13.87 2.63 4.92
N ARG A 22 -13.79 1.31 5.09
CA ARG A 22 -13.50 0.72 6.40
C ARG A 22 -12.11 1.08 6.87
N ASP A 23 -11.93 1.09 8.18
CA ASP A 23 -10.64 1.22 8.82
C ASP A 23 -9.75 0.04 8.38
N ILE A 24 -8.51 0.35 8.02
CA ILE A 24 -7.54 -0.63 7.52
C ILE A 24 -6.79 -1.29 8.68
N PHE A 25 -6.56 -0.53 9.74
CA PHE A 25 -5.84 -0.94 10.93
C PHE A 25 -6.80 -0.84 12.11
N MET A 26 -7.11 -1.97 12.73
CA MET A 26 -7.99 -2.02 13.90
C MET A 26 -7.19 -1.80 15.20
N ASP A 27 -5.90 -2.11 15.16
CA ASP A 27 -4.94 -1.89 16.23
C ASP A 27 -3.53 -1.55 15.67
N GLU A 28 -2.59 -1.27 16.59
CA GLU A 28 -1.21 -0.97 16.23
C GLU A 28 -0.48 -2.18 15.62
N GLN A 29 -0.87 -3.40 15.97
CA GLN A 29 -0.23 -4.61 15.47
C GLN A 29 -0.52 -4.82 13.98
N ASP A 30 -1.73 -4.49 13.52
CA ASP A 30 -2.09 -4.45 12.11
C ASP A 30 -1.22 -3.46 11.33
N TYR A 31 -0.98 -2.28 11.90
CA TYR A 31 -0.12 -1.26 11.31
C TYR A 31 1.34 -1.71 11.21
N PHE A 32 1.90 -2.28 12.28
CA PHE A 32 3.27 -2.78 12.25
C PHE A 32 3.43 -3.97 11.30
N ARG A 33 2.45 -4.86 11.22
CA ARG A 33 2.44 -5.97 10.25
C ARG A 33 2.45 -5.44 8.82
N PHE A 34 1.70 -4.37 8.54
CA PHE A 34 1.72 -3.71 7.24
C PHE A 34 3.10 -3.15 6.89
N ILE A 35 3.75 -2.43 7.82
CA ILE A 35 5.11 -1.91 7.59
C ILE A 35 6.11 -3.04 7.36
N HIS A 36 6.10 -4.07 8.21
CA HIS A 36 7.02 -5.21 8.07
C HIS A 36 6.89 -5.86 6.69
N ASN A 37 5.66 -6.13 6.26
CA ASN A 37 5.38 -6.72 4.95
C ASN A 37 5.72 -5.78 3.78
N LEU A 38 5.70 -4.45 3.97
CA LEU A 38 6.13 -3.53 2.93
C LEU A 38 7.61 -3.73 2.61
N PHE A 39 8.44 -4.04 3.59
CA PHE A 39 9.85 -4.35 3.36
C PHE A 39 10.05 -5.80 2.89
N GLU A 40 9.42 -6.76 3.58
CA GLU A 40 9.57 -8.20 3.30
C GLU A 40 9.15 -8.61 1.88
N PHE A 41 8.26 -7.85 1.23
CA PHE A 41 7.78 -8.14 -0.13
C PHE A 41 8.32 -7.19 -1.20
N ASN A 42 9.26 -6.30 -0.86
CA ASN A 42 9.87 -5.34 -1.79
C ASN A 42 11.39 -5.24 -1.56
N ASP A 43 12.06 -6.38 -1.39
CA ASP A 43 13.49 -6.51 -1.07
C ASP A 43 14.38 -6.92 -2.27
N GLU A 44 13.85 -6.84 -3.49
CA GLU A 44 14.59 -7.01 -4.76
C GLU A 44 15.09 -5.69 -5.37
#